data_AF-A0AAW4PTZ6-F1
#
_entry.id   AF-A0AAW4PTZ6-F1
#
_cell.length_a   1.000
_cell.length_b   1.000
_cell.length_c   1.000
_cell.angle_alpha   90.00
_cell.angle_beta   90.00
_cell.angle_gamma   90.00
#
_symmetry.space_group_name_H-M   'P 1'
#
loop_
_entity.id
_entity.type
_entity.pdbx_description
1 polymer ?
#
loop_
_entity_poly.entity_id
_entity_poly.type
_entity_poly.pdbx_seq_one_letter_code
_entity_poly.pdbx_strand_id
1 'polypeptide(L)' 'MSLELEHYCPACEEYRDFWKVASTTMHLGTKVKWHCPECDYGFVRIDGEVDTGQTA' A
#
# COMPACT_ATOMS: atom_id res chain seq x y z
N MET A 1 -9.74 -9.13 5.84
CA MET A 1 -8.79 -8.10 5.32
C MET A 1 -7.53 -8.20 6.15
N SER A 2 -6.38 -8.44 5.52
CA SER A 2 -5.10 -8.42 6.22
C SER A 2 -4.73 -6.99 6.65
N LEU A 3 -4.01 -6.87 7.76
CA LEU A 3 -3.39 -5.61 8.19
C LEU A 3 -2.03 -5.38 7.53
N GLU A 4 -1.51 -6.40 6.85
CA GLU A 4 -0.21 -6.48 6.24
C GLU A 4 -0.34 -6.82 4.75
N LEU A 5 0.64 -6.35 3.96
CA LEU A 5 0.77 -6.59 2.54
C LEU A 5 2.25 -6.61 2.15
N GLU A 6 2.72 -7.72 1.59
CA GLU A 6 4.05 -7.77 0.98
C GLU A 6 4.04 -6.99 -0.35
N HIS A 7 4.94 -6.01 -0.47
CA HIS A 7 5.09 -5.19 -1.67
C HIS A 7 6.53 -4.70 -1.85
N TYR A 8 6.93 -4.46 -3.09
CA TYR A 8 8.21 -3.81 -3.36
C TYR A 8 8.20 -2.36 -2.86
N CYS A 9 9.21 -1.99 -2.08
CA CYS A 9 9.42 -0.62 -1.64
C CYS A 9 10.49 0.05 -2.51
N PRO A 10 10.14 1.05 -3.34
CA PRO A 10 11.11 1.73 -4.20
C PRO A 10 12.14 2.56 -3.42
N ALA A 11 11.85 2.90 -2.16
CA ALA A 11 12.76 3.67 -1.31
C ALA A 11 13.76 2.79 -0.55
N CYS A 12 13.40 1.54 -0.24
CA CYS A 12 14.32 0.56 0.36
C CYS A 12 14.98 -0.35 -0.67
N GLU A 13 14.50 -0.34 -1.92
CA GLU A 13 14.94 -1.20 -3.02
C GLU A 13 14.76 -2.71 -2.75
N GLU A 14 13.75 -3.08 -1.94
CA GLU A 14 13.45 -4.48 -1.61
C GLU A 14 11.96 -4.70 -1.29
N TYR A 15 11.55 -5.97 -1.24
CA TYR A 15 10.20 -6.34 -0.80
C TYR A 15 10.08 -6.21 0.72
N ARG A 16 9.02 -5.55 1.18
CA ARG A 16 8.75 -5.28 2.60
C ARG A 16 7.28 -5.56 2.91
N ASP A 17 7.01 -5.80 4.20
CA ASP A 17 5.65 -5.87 4.72
C ASP A 17 5.14 -4.47 5.06
N PHE A 18 4.16 -4.02 4.28
CA PHE A 18 3.49 -2.75 4.48
C PHE A 18 2.33 -2.88 5.45
N TRP A 19 2.16 -1.88 6.30
CA TRP A 19 1.05 -1.80 7.25
C TRP A 19 -0.11 -0.97 6.70
N LYS A 20 -1.32 -1.47 6.90
CA LYS A 20 -2.56 -0.74 6.58
C LYS A 20 -2.74 0.41 7.56
N VAL A 21 -2.71 1.64 7.05
CA VAL A 21 -2.85 2.87 7.86
C VAL A 21 -4.28 3.38 7.87
N ALA A 22 -4.99 3.28 6.75
CA ALA A 22 -6.35 3.79 6.63
C ALA A 22 -7.17 3.00 5.61
N SER A 23 -8.48 3.04 5.77
CA SER A 23 -9.47 2.43 4.88
C SER A 23 -10.62 3.40 4.70
N THR A 24 -11.07 3.62 3.47
CA THR A 24 -12.22 4.49 3.20
C THR A 24 -12.99 3.97 2.00
N THR A 25 -14.30 3.79 2.17
CA THR A 25 -15.20 3.45 1.06
C THR A 25 -15.61 4.73 0.32
N MET A 26 -15.48 4.71 -1.00
CA MET A 26 -15.85 5.81 -1.89
C MET A 26 -16.50 5.27 -3.16
N HIS A 27 -16.97 6.16 -4.05
CA HIS A 27 -17.67 5.74 -5.27
C HIS A 27 -16.87 4.81 -6.18
N LEU A 28 -15.53 4.92 -6.16
CA LEU A 28 -14.63 4.09 -6.97
C LEU A 28 -14.26 2.75 -6.32
N GLY A 29 -14.72 2.48 -5.09
CA GLY A 29 -14.34 1.27 -4.33
C GLY A 29 -13.78 1.55 -2.95
N THR A 30 -13.10 0.56 -2.37
CA THR A 30 -12.42 0.67 -1.07
C THR A 30 -10.98 1.12 -1.25
N LYS A 31 -10.72 2.39 -0.92
CA LYS A 31 -9.37 2.95 -0.85
C LYS A 31 -8.67 2.49 0.42
N VAL A 32 -7.50 1.86 0.29
CA VAL A 32 -6.64 1.46 1.40
C VAL A 32 -5.30 2.17 1.27
N LYS A 33 -4.84 2.83 2.35
CA LYS A 33 -3.51 3.43 2.44
C LYS A 33 -2.55 2.45 3.12
N TRP A 34 -1.41 2.22 2.49
CA TRP A 34 -0.32 1.36 2.96
C TRP A 34 0.92 2.20 3.29
N HIS A 35 1.73 1.72 4.22
CA HIS A 35 2.94 2.40 4.67
C HIS A 35 4.06 1.43 5.00
N CYS A 36 5.26 1.74 4.51
CA CYS A 36 6.50 1.02 4.80
C CYS A 36 7.00 1.43 6.20
N PRO A 37 7.25 0.46 7.10
CA PRO A 37 7.71 0.77 8.46
C PRO A 37 9.14 1.33 8.53
N GLU A 38 9.94 1.20 7.47
CA GLU A 38 11.38 1.53 7.49
C GLU A 38 11.70 2.95 6.96
N CYS A 39 10.94 3.46 5.99
CA CYS A 39 11.33 4.66 5.22
C CYS A 39 10.19 5.65 4.93
N ASP A 40 9.06 5.49 5.62
CA ASP A 40 7.84 6.29 5.46
C ASP A 40 7.13 6.25 4.10
N TYR A 41 7.67 5.55 3.09
CA TYR A 41 7.02 5.39 1.79
C TYR A 41 5.61 4.82 1.94
N GLY A 42 4.64 5.43 1.26
CA GLY A 42 3.25 4.99 1.33
C GLY A 42 2.57 5.09 -0.02
N PHE A 43 1.70 4.13 -0.28
CA PHE A 43 0.91 4.05 -1.51
C PHE A 43 -0.54 3.72 -1.20
N VAL A 44 -1.38 3.80 -2.23
CA VAL A 44 -2.81 3.51 -2.15
C VAL A 44 -3.16 2.38 -3.10
N ARG A 45 -4.03 1.48 -2.62
CA ARG A 45 -4.77 0.54 -3.47
C ARG A 45 -6.27 0.78 -3.41
N ILE A 46 -6.97 0.56 -4.53
CA ILE A 46 -8.45 0.59 -4.59
C ILE A 46 -8.93 -0.76 -5.12
N ASP A 47 -9.65 -1.50 -4.28
CA ASP A 47 -10.23 -2.83 -4.56
C ASP A 47 -9.26 -3.85 -5.18
N GLY A 48 -7.95 -3.65 -5.03
CA GLY A 48 -6.91 -4.49 -5.62
C GLY A 48 -6.67 -4.26 -7.12
N GLU A 49 -7.47 -3.41 -7.76
CA GLU A 49 -7.39 -3.11 -9.20
C GLU A 49 -6.51 -1.90 -9.49
N VAL A 50 -6.63 -0.85 -8.67
CA VAL A 50 -5.77 0.33 -8.76
C VAL A 50 -4.64 0.18 -7.77
N ASP A 51 -3.40 0.27 -8.26
CA ASP A 51 -2.20 0.40 -7.45
C ASP A 51 -1.45 1.67 -7.85
N THR A 52 -1.10 2.48 -6.85
CA THR A 52 -0.32 3.72 -7.02
C THR A 52 1.12 3.57 -6.54
N GLY A 53 1.51 2.37 -6.10
CA GLY A 53 2.89 2.02 -5.80
C GLY A 53 3.77 2.09 -7.04
N GLN A 54 5.06 2.35 -6.84
CA GLN A 54 6.04 2.21 -7.90
C GLN A 54 6.56 0.77 -7.93
N THR A 55 6.74 0.24 -9.14
CA THR A 55 7.45 -1.01 -9.40
C THR A 55 8.94 -0.73 -9.54
N ALA A 56 9.78 -1.74 -9.34
CA ALA A 56 11.21 -1.71 -9.69
C ALA A 56 11.44 -1.55 -11.20
#